data_AF-A0A7Y4P9K2-F1
#
_entry.id   AF-A0A7Y4P9K2-F1
#
_cell.length_a   1.000
_cell.length_b   1.000
_cell.length_c   1.000
_cell.angle_alpha   90.00
_cell.angle_beta   90.00
_cell.angle_gamma   90.00
#
_symmetry.space_group_name_H-M   'P 1'
#
loop_
_entity.id
_entity.type
_entity.pdbx_description
1 polymer ?
#
loop_
_entity_poly.entity_id
_entity_poly.type
_entity_poly.pdbx_seq_one_letter_code
_entity_poly.pdbx_strand_id
1 'polypeptide(L)'
;MTRRIHVEIWLVLAITFGMSGLRSLLRLIDATLSPIALNEQSTTLNSSRADSPWLDLALQLCGAGTLIAWGLLSLFLLATNVPERRISGPLLRLASAKAWLTEIGWGAVLALVIGVPGLAFYATAVHLGLSKQVIPSSLDIWWAIPILLLYSFANAFAEEIVVVGWLSTRLRQLGMSTGLILLASSLLRGSYHLYQGFSAGIGNMIMGLLFTWFYLRWRPQHVWPLIVGHFLIDAVAFVGYSLIGGNLQFLGL
;
A
#
# COMPACT_ATOMS: atom_id res chain seq x y z
N MET A 1 -0.57 30.24 -4.30
CA MET A 1 -0.79 28.85 -4.78
C MET A 1 0.02 27.83 -3.98
N THR A 2 1.34 28.03 -3.80
CA THR A 2 2.24 27.15 -3.03
C THR A 2 1.83 26.92 -1.58
N ARG A 3 1.48 27.99 -0.83
CA ARG A 3 1.00 27.87 0.57
C ARG A 3 -0.20 26.91 0.72
N ARG A 4 -1.13 26.94 -0.23
CA ARG A 4 -2.29 26.03 -0.25
C ARG A 4 -1.87 24.58 -0.46
N ILE A 5 -0.92 24.32 -1.36
CA ILE A 5 -0.40 22.96 -1.62
C ILE A 5 0.32 22.40 -0.38
N HIS A 6 1.12 23.22 0.32
CA HIS A 6 1.73 22.78 1.57
C HIS A 6 0.68 22.38 2.62
N VAL A 7 -0.35 23.21 2.83
CA VAL A 7 -1.44 22.90 3.76
C VAL A 7 -2.19 21.63 3.34
N GLU A 8 -2.48 21.49 2.04
CA GLU A 8 -3.11 20.29 1.49
C GLU A 8 -2.26 19.03 1.77
N ILE A 9 -0.95 19.10 1.52
CA ILE A 9 -0.05 17.97 1.78
C ILE A 9 -0.10 17.58 3.25
N TRP A 10 0.04 18.56 4.14
CA TRP A 10 -0.01 18.32 5.58
C TRP A 10 -1.32 17.70 6.05
N LEU A 11 -2.47 18.24 5.61
CA LEU A 11 -3.78 17.73 6.01
C LEU A 11 -4.02 16.31 5.50
N VAL A 12 -3.74 16.05 4.22
CA VAL A 12 -3.93 14.71 3.65
C VAL A 12 -3.01 13.70 4.32
N LEU A 13 -1.72 14.02 4.54
CA LEU A 13 -0.82 13.10 5.22
C LEU A 13 -1.19 12.89 6.70
N ALA A 14 -1.69 13.92 7.39
CA ALA A 14 -2.11 13.83 8.78
C ALA A 14 -3.35 12.93 8.99
N ILE A 15 -4.25 12.84 8.00
CA ILE A 15 -5.44 11.98 8.09
C ILE A 15 -5.24 10.59 7.44
N THR A 16 -4.14 10.40 6.69
CA THR A 16 -3.85 9.16 5.95
C THR A 16 -2.49 8.56 6.35
N PHE A 17 -1.61 8.31 5.38
CA PHE A 17 -0.38 7.54 5.51
C PHE A 17 0.72 8.23 6.33
N GLY A 18 0.71 9.56 6.47
CA GLY A 18 1.68 10.25 7.33
C GLY A 18 1.46 9.90 8.81
N MET A 19 0.20 9.92 9.26
CA MET A 19 -0.15 9.49 10.62
C MET A 19 -0.02 7.98 10.81
N SER A 20 -0.39 7.17 9.80
CA SER A 20 -0.12 5.72 9.83
C SER A 20 1.38 5.44 9.96
N GLY A 21 2.24 6.22 9.29
CA GLY A 21 3.69 6.16 9.38
C GLY A 21 4.20 6.45 10.78
N LEU A 22 3.73 7.55 11.38
CA LEU A 22 4.10 7.90 12.76
C LEU A 22 3.70 6.81 13.76
N ARG A 23 2.46 6.31 13.69
CA ARG A 23 1.99 5.22 14.55
C ARG A 23 2.80 3.95 14.33
N SER A 24 3.17 3.65 13.08
CA SER A 24 3.94 2.46 12.75
C SER A 24 5.37 2.52 13.29
N LEU A 25 6.01 3.69 13.22
CA LEU A 25 7.31 3.93 13.85
C LEU A 25 7.23 3.73 15.37
N LEU A 26 6.22 4.31 16.03
CA LEU A 26 6.04 4.14 17.48
C LEU A 26 5.81 2.68 17.86
N ARG A 27 5.03 1.92 17.07
CA ARG A 27 4.84 0.47 17.28
C ARG A 27 6.11 -0.34 17.05
N LEU A 28 7.00 0.09 16.16
CA LEU A 28 8.32 -0.55 15.99
C LEU A 28 9.21 -0.28 17.20
N ILE A 29 9.27 0.97 17.68
CA ILE A 29 10.05 1.33 18.86
C ILE A 29 9.59 0.48 20.06
N ASP A 30 8.28 0.44 20.32
CA ASP A 30 7.69 -0.39 21.37
C ASP A 30 8.07 -1.87 21.22
N ALA A 31 7.96 -2.41 20.00
CA ALA A 31 8.34 -3.78 19.70
C ALA A 31 9.83 -4.08 19.95
N THR A 32 10.71 -3.11 19.74
CA THR A 32 12.16 -3.25 20.00
C THR A 32 12.56 -3.04 21.46
N LEU A 33 11.72 -2.37 22.24
CA LEU A 33 11.91 -2.22 23.69
C LEU A 33 11.37 -3.42 24.46
N SER A 34 10.50 -4.23 23.85
CA SER A 34 10.03 -5.50 24.39
C SER A 34 11.19 -6.47 24.63
N PRO A 35 11.15 -7.28 25.71
CA PRO A 35 12.12 -8.35 25.92
C PRO A 35 11.96 -9.52 24.91
N ILE A 36 10.85 -9.59 24.18
CA ILE A 36 10.58 -10.63 23.18
C ILE A 36 11.20 -10.22 21.85
N ALA A 37 11.98 -11.11 21.22
CA ALA A 37 12.62 -10.83 19.93
C ALA A 37 11.58 -10.56 18.82
N LEU A 38 11.92 -9.73 17.83
CA LEU A 38 10.97 -9.34 16.78
C LEU A 38 10.38 -10.55 16.03
N ASN A 39 11.20 -11.56 15.70
CA ASN A 39 10.78 -12.78 15.01
C ASN A 39 9.93 -13.74 15.84
N GLU A 40 9.82 -13.50 17.15
CA GLU A 40 8.92 -14.20 18.06
C GLU A 40 7.62 -13.43 18.29
N GLN A 41 7.54 -12.19 17.81
CA GLN A 41 6.32 -11.40 17.80
C GLN A 41 5.56 -11.59 16.49
N SER A 42 4.24 -11.36 16.52
CA SER A 42 3.41 -11.40 15.33
C SER A 42 2.60 -10.12 15.13
N THR A 43 2.17 -9.89 13.89
CA THR A 43 1.18 -8.86 13.55
C THR A 43 0.21 -9.42 12.53
N THR A 44 -1.08 -9.31 12.81
CA THR A 44 -2.14 -9.73 11.89
C THR A 44 -2.58 -8.54 11.03
N LEU A 45 -2.66 -8.73 9.71
CA LEU A 45 -3.09 -7.67 8.78
C LEU A 45 -4.62 -7.58 8.71
N ASN A 46 -5.27 -8.71 8.44
CA ASN A 46 -6.72 -8.80 8.32
C ASN A 46 -7.28 -9.65 9.47
N SER A 47 -7.47 -9.02 10.63
CA SER A 47 -8.07 -9.67 11.80
C SER A 47 -9.58 -9.44 11.88
N SER A 48 -10.28 -10.33 12.57
CA SER A 48 -11.66 -10.07 12.99
C SER A 48 -11.72 -8.86 13.94
N ARG A 49 -12.79 -8.07 13.81
CA ARG A 49 -13.02 -6.82 14.55
C ARG A 49 -14.18 -6.93 15.55
N ALA A 50 -14.97 -7.99 15.46
CA ALA A 50 -16.09 -8.25 16.35
C ALA A 50 -16.41 -9.75 16.35
N ASP A 51 -16.87 -10.28 17.49
CA ASP A 51 -17.28 -11.68 17.60
C ASP A 51 -18.53 -11.99 16.77
N SER A 52 -19.41 -10.99 16.58
CA SER A 52 -20.62 -11.13 15.77
C SER A 52 -20.28 -11.07 14.27
N PRO A 53 -20.60 -12.10 13.47
CA PRO A 53 -20.22 -12.16 12.05
C PRO A 53 -20.72 -10.99 11.19
N TRP A 54 -21.95 -10.51 11.42
CA TRP A 54 -22.50 -9.40 10.63
C TRP A 54 -21.86 -8.07 11.03
N LEU A 55 -21.53 -7.91 12.31
CA LEU A 55 -20.89 -6.68 12.82
C LEU A 55 -19.44 -6.62 12.37
N ASP A 56 -18.73 -7.76 12.38
CA ASP A 56 -17.38 -7.85 11.83
C ASP A 56 -17.38 -7.47 10.35
N LEU A 57 -18.26 -8.07 9.54
CA LEU A 57 -18.42 -7.72 8.14
C LEU A 57 -18.67 -6.22 7.94
N ALA A 58 -19.58 -5.62 8.71
CA ALA A 58 -19.85 -4.18 8.64
C ALA A 58 -18.60 -3.34 8.96
N LEU A 59 -17.87 -3.68 10.02
CA LEU A 59 -16.63 -3.01 10.40
C LEU A 59 -15.52 -3.20 9.36
N GLN A 60 -15.43 -4.36 8.71
CA GLN A 60 -14.51 -4.61 7.61
C GLN A 60 -14.84 -3.71 6.42
N LEU A 61 -16.11 -3.62 6.03
CA LEU A 61 -16.57 -2.73 4.96
C LEU A 61 -16.28 -1.25 5.26
N CYS A 62 -16.46 -0.81 6.52
CA CYS A 62 -16.08 0.54 6.93
C CYS A 62 -14.58 0.80 6.78
N GLY A 63 -13.73 -0.18 7.12
CA GLY A 63 -12.28 -0.03 6.96
C GLY A 63 -11.86 0.06 5.49
N ALA A 64 -12.36 -0.84 4.64
CA ALA A 64 -12.11 -0.77 3.21
C ALA A 64 -12.65 0.53 2.59
N GLY A 65 -13.86 0.94 2.99
CA GLY A 65 -14.47 2.21 2.56
C GLY A 65 -13.64 3.43 2.97
N THR A 66 -13.00 3.40 4.13
CA THR A 66 -12.10 4.47 4.59
C THR A 66 -10.87 4.60 3.69
N LEU A 67 -10.22 3.48 3.34
CA LEU A 67 -9.09 3.46 2.42
C LEU A 67 -9.48 3.97 1.03
N ILE A 68 -10.62 3.52 0.50
CA ILE A 68 -11.15 4.02 -0.78
C ILE A 68 -11.42 5.52 -0.71
N ALA A 69 -11.99 6.01 0.41
CA ALA A 69 -12.24 7.44 0.61
C ALA A 69 -10.94 8.27 0.62
N TRP A 70 -9.83 7.75 1.16
CA TRP A 70 -8.53 8.44 1.12
C TRP A 70 -8.02 8.63 -0.32
N GLY A 71 -8.13 7.60 -1.16
CA GLY A 71 -7.79 7.69 -2.58
C GLY A 71 -8.72 8.65 -3.32
N LEU A 72 -10.04 8.55 -3.11
CA LEU A 72 -11.04 9.43 -3.73
C LEU A 72 -10.85 10.90 -3.33
N LEU A 73 -10.55 11.18 -2.07
CA LEU A 73 -10.24 12.53 -1.59
C LEU A 73 -9.04 13.11 -2.35
N SER A 74 -7.97 12.33 -2.51
CA SER A 74 -6.78 12.77 -3.24
C SER A 74 -7.08 13.05 -4.71
N LEU A 75 -7.88 12.22 -5.36
CA LEU A 75 -8.36 12.44 -6.72
C LEU A 75 -9.22 13.70 -6.83
N PHE A 76 -10.15 13.91 -5.90
CA PHE A 76 -10.99 15.10 -5.83
C PHE A 76 -10.16 16.38 -5.68
N LEU A 77 -9.14 16.37 -4.83
CA LEU A 77 -8.21 17.49 -4.66
C LEU A 77 -7.38 17.75 -5.92
N LEU A 78 -6.98 16.72 -6.66
CA LEU A 78 -6.33 16.89 -7.96
C LEU A 78 -7.28 17.51 -9.00
N ALA A 79 -8.52 17.01 -9.07
CA ALA A 79 -9.57 17.44 -9.99
C ALA A 79 -9.92 18.94 -9.83
N THR A 80 -9.91 19.46 -8.61
CA THR A 80 -10.32 20.84 -8.30
C THR A 80 -9.21 21.89 -8.49
N ASN A 81 -7.96 21.47 -8.71
CA ASN A 81 -6.79 22.36 -8.64
C ASN A 81 -5.98 22.45 -9.93
N VAL A 82 -6.47 21.87 -11.03
CA VAL A 82 -5.78 21.88 -12.32
C VAL A 82 -6.79 22.34 -13.38
N PRO A 83 -6.43 23.27 -14.30
CA PRO A 83 -7.33 23.67 -15.39
C PRO A 83 -7.77 22.44 -16.19
N GLU A 84 -9.05 22.34 -16.55
CA GLU A 84 -9.69 21.18 -17.23
C GLU A 84 -8.86 20.59 -18.39
N ARG A 85 -8.08 21.43 -19.07
CA ARG A 85 -7.18 21.03 -20.17
C ARG A 85 -5.96 20.20 -19.78
N ARG A 86 -5.52 20.22 -18.51
CA ARG A 86 -4.39 19.40 -18.00
C ARG A 86 -4.83 18.21 -17.14
N ILE A 87 -6.09 18.16 -16.68
CA ILE A 87 -6.68 16.97 -16.02
C ILE A 87 -7.26 15.98 -17.05
N SER A 88 -7.34 16.38 -18.32
CA SER A 88 -7.85 15.54 -19.39
C SER A 88 -7.04 14.27 -19.71
N GLY A 89 -6.02 13.93 -18.93
CA GLY A 89 -5.39 12.61 -18.91
C GLY A 89 -4.76 12.31 -17.55
N PRO A 90 -4.19 11.12 -17.31
CA PRO A 90 -4.56 9.74 -17.65
C PRO A 90 -4.80 8.89 -16.37
N LEU A 91 -4.96 9.52 -15.20
CA LEU A 91 -5.01 8.79 -13.92
C LEU A 91 -6.14 7.75 -13.86
N LEU A 92 -7.29 8.04 -14.51
CA LEU A 92 -8.46 7.16 -14.53
C LEU A 92 -9.04 6.92 -15.93
N ARG A 93 -8.50 7.56 -16.96
CA ARG A 93 -9.03 7.48 -18.33
C ARG A 93 -8.37 6.31 -19.07
N LEU A 94 -9.14 5.25 -19.32
CA LEU A 94 -8.74 4.16 -20.20
C LEU A 94 -9.67 4.13 -21.40
N ALA A 95 -9.09 4.26 -22.60
CA ALA A 95 -9.82 4.54 -23.84
C ALA A 95 -10.37 3.28 -24.56
N SER A 96 -9.96 2.07 -24.16
CA SER A 96 -10.39 0.81 -24.79
C SER A 96 -10.07 -0.44 -23.94
N ALA A 97 -10.70 -1.59 -24.26
CA ALA A 97 -10.39 -2.88 -23.64
C ALA A 97 -8.92 -3.32 -23.84
N LYS A 98 -8.33 -3.01 -25.00
CA LYS A 98 -6.89 -3.29 -25.26
C LYS A 98 -5.96 -2.51 -24.32
N ALA A 99 -6.33 -1.26 -24.00
CA ALA A 99 -5.58 -0.46 -23.03
C ALA A 99 -5.64 -1.12 -21.64
N TRP A 100 -6.82 -1.57 -21.21
CA TRP A 100 -6.99 -2.31 -19.94
C TRP A 100 -6.11 -3.56 -19.85
N LEU A 101 -6.09 -4.40 -20.90
CA LEU A 101 -5.22 -5.57 -20.93
C LEU A 101 -3.73 -5.21 -20.80
N THR A 102 -3.33 -4.07 -21.36
CA THR A 102 -1.95 -3.57 -21.25
C THR A 102 -1.63 -3.14 -19.83
N GLU A 103 -2.54 -2.42 -19.15
CA GLU A 103 -2.33 -2.02 -17.75
C GLU A 103 -2.27 -3.24 -16.82
N ILE A 104 -3.15 -4.24 -17.06
CA ILE A 104 -3.14 -5.50 -16.31
C ILE A 104 -1.82 -6.25 -16.54
N GLY A 105 -1.35 -6.33 -17.78
CA GLY A 105 -0.07 -6.95 -18.12
C GLY A 105 1.11 -6.29 -17.38
N TRP A 106 1.18 -4.96 -17.35
CA TRP A 106 2.20 -4.26 -16.58
C TRP A 106 2.06 -4.47 -15.07
N GLY A 107 0.83 -4.48 -14.55
CA GLY A 107 0.57 -4.79 -13.15
C GLY A 107 1.05 -6.19 -12.77
N ALA A 108 0.79 -7.20 -13.61
CA ALA A 108 1.27 -8.56 -13.39
C ALA A 108 2.81 -8.64 -13.39
N VAL A 109 3.48 -7.93 -14.31
CA VAL A 109 4.95 -7.85 -14.32
C VAL A 109 5.48 -7.21 -13.03
N LEU A 110 4.89 -6.09 -12.62
CA LEU A 110 5.26 -5.42 -11.36
C LEU A 110 5.05 -6.33 -10.15
N ALA A 111 3.93 -7.06 -10.11
CA ALA A 111 3.62 -8.01 -9.05
C ALA A 111 4.66 -9.14 -8.98
N LEU A 112 5.12 -9.67 -10.11
CA LEU A 112 6.15 -10.70 -10.14
C LEU A 112 7.52 -10.16 -9.73
N VAL A 113 7.93 -9.00 -10.27
CA VAL A 113 9.23 -8.37 -10.00
C VAL A 113 9.38 -7.97 -8.54
N ILE A 114 8.29 -7.62 -7.87
CA ILE A 114 8.33 -7.18 -6.46
C ILE A 114 7.91 -8.30 -5.51
N GLY A 115 6.81 -9.00 -5.80
CA GLY A 115 6.23 -10.01 -4.92
C GLY A 115 7.14 -11.22 -4.74
N VAL A 116 7.74 -11.75 -5.81
CA VAL A 116 8.58 -12.96 -5.71
C VAL A 116 9.86 -12.69 -4.92
N PRO A 117 10.68 -11.67 -5.25
CA PRO A 117 11.84 -11.33 -4.41
C PRO A 117 11.42 -10.85 -3.01
N GLY A 118 10.27 -10.18 -2.89
CA GLY A 118 9.71 -9.73 -1.62
C GLY A 118 9.40 -10.86 -0.66
N LEU A 119 8.87 -11.99 -1.14
CA LEU A 119 8.62 -13.17 -0.33
C LEU A 119 9.92 -13.77 0.22
N ALA A 120 10.94 -13.91 -0.64
CA ALA A 120 12.27 -14.40 -0.22
C ALA A 120 12.93 -13.45 0.79
N PHE A 121 12.84 -12.13 0.54
CA PHE A 121 13.34 -11.10 1.44
C PHE A 121 12.63 -11.15 2.80
N TYR A 122 11.30 -11.29 2.81
CA TYR A 122 10.51 -11.44 4.03
C TYR A 122 10.93 -12.67 4.84
N ALA A 123 10.96 -13.85 4.21
CA ALA A 123 11.34 -15.09 4.88
C ALA A 123 12.74 -14.98 5.49
N THR A 124 13.71 -14.46 4.71
CA THR A 124 15.09 -14.24 5.20
C THR A 124 15.11 -13.28 6.39
N ALA A 125 14.36 -12.18 6.33
CA ALA A 125 14.33 -11.19 7.39
C ALA A 125 13.75 -11.72 8.71
N VAL A 126 12.73 -12.60 8.65
CA VAL A 126 12.20 -13.25 9.86
C VAL A 126 13.27 -14.16 10.48
N HIS A 127 13.98 -14.96 9.69
CA HIS A 127 15.07 -15.82 10.19
C HIS A 127 16.24 -15.01 10.80
N LEU A 128 16.47 -13.79 10.32
CA LEU A 128 17.49 -12.89 10.85
C LEU A 128 17.02 -12.03 12.03
N GLY A 129 15.78 -12.19 12.52
CA GLY A 129 15.26 -11.39 13.64
C GLY A 129 14.93 -9.93 13.27
N LEU A 130 14.84 -9.60 11.99
CA LEU A 130 14.61 -8.23 11.48
C LEU A 130 13.13 -7.91 11.22
N SER A 131 12.26 -8.93 11.32
CA SER A 131 10.83 -8.85 11.02
C SER A 131 10.02 -9.57 12.08
N LYS A 132 8.79 -9.09 12.30
CA LYS A 132 7.74 -9.89 12.94
C LYS A 132 7.23 -10.96 11.99
N GLN A 133 6.62 -12.00 12.56
CA GLN A 133 5.78 -12.91 11.80
C GLN A 133 4.51 -12.17 11.39
N VAL A 134 4.28 -12.07 10.09
CA VAL A 134 3.13 -11.37 9.53
C VAL A 134 2.08 -12.42 9.25
N ILE A 135 0.93 -12.31 9.91
CA ILE A 135 -0.23 -13.16 9.69
C ILE A 135 -1.14 -12.43 8.69
N PRO A 136 -1.21 -12.85 7.42
CA PRO A 136 -1.96 -12.13 6.39
C PRO A 136 -3.46 -12.01 6.70
N SER A 137 -4.06 -13.06 7.28
CA SER A 137 -5.47 -13.07 7.67
C SER A 137 -5.70 -14.02 8.83
N SER A 138 -6.58 -13.63 9.75
CA SER A 138 -7.16 -14.54 10.76
C SER A 138 -8.66 -14.73 10.58
N LEU A 139 -9.20 -14.35 9.43
CA LEU A 139 -10.62 -14.52 9.11
C LEU A 139 -10.89 -15.96 8.69
N ASP A 140 -11.69 -16.67 9.49
CA ASP A 140 -12.14 -18.04 9.21
C ASP A 140 -13.67 -18.07 9.06
N ILE A 141 -14.15 -17.47 7.96
CA ILE A 141 -15.57 -17.33 7.65
C ILE A 141 -15.81 -17.32 6.14
N TRP A 142 -17.00 -17.72 5.70
CA TRP A 142 -17.31 -17.90 4.27
C TRP A 142 -17.15 -16.63 3.42
N TRP A 143 -17.26 -15.43 4.02
CA TRP A 143 -17.06 -14.15 3.33
C TRP A 143 -15.61 -13.62 3.41
N ALA A 144 -14.69 -14.37 4.02
CA ALA A 144 -13.29 -13.96 4.18
C ALA A 144 -12.64 -13.62 2.84
N ILE A 145 -12.69 -14.51 1.85
CA ILE A 145 -12.05 -14.30 0.54
C ILE A 145 -12.55 -13.03 -0.16
N PRO A 146 -13.87 -12.78 -0.31
CA PRO A 146 -14.37 -11.51 -0.84
C PRO A 146 -13.83 -10.28 -0.11
N ILE A 147 -13.76 -10.31 1.22
CA ILE A 147 -13.25 -9.19 2.02
C ILE A 147 -11.73 -9.02 1.86
N LEU A 148 -10.96 -10.10 1.79
CA LEU A 148 -9.52 -10.03 1.55
C LEU A 148 -9.20 -9.45 0.18
N LEU A 149 -9.97 -9.81 -0.86
CA LEU A 149 -9.85 -9.19 -2.19
C LEU A 149 -10.24 -7.71 -2.15
N LEU A 150 -11.30 -7.35 -1.42
CA LEU A 150 -11.68 -5.96 -1.23
C LEU A 150 -10.59 -5.15 -0.53
N TYR A 151 -9.98 -5.68 0.54
CA TYR A 151 -8.86 -5.02 1.22
C TYR A 151 -7.63 -4.91 0.34
N SER A 152 -7.30 -5.95 -0.44
CA SER A 152 -6.21 -5.92 -1.41
C SER A 152 -6.41 -4.77 -2.40
N PHE A 153 -7.64 -4.57 -2.88
CA PHE A 153 -7.96 -3.46 -3.77
C PHE A 153 -7.93 -2.12 -3.04
N ALA A 154 -8.51 -2.04 -1.84
CA ALA A 154 -8.62 -0.81 -1.09
C ALA A 154 -7.25 -0.27 -0.66
N ASN A 155 -6.33 -1.15 -0.22
CA ASN A 155 -4.93 -0.82 0.05
C ASN A 155 -4.24 -0.31 -1.21
N ALA A 156 -4.25 -1.10 -2.28
CA ALA A 156 -3.64 -0.74 -3.56
C ALA A 156 -4.17 0.60 -4.09
N PHE A 157 -5.49 0.79 -4.06
CA PHE A 157 -6.11 2.03 -4.49
C PHE A 157 -5.68 3.21 -3.63
N ALA A 158 -5.76 3.11 -2.30
CA ALA A 158 -5.40 4.19 -1.40
C ALA A 158 -3.90 4.54 -1.52
N GLU A 159 -3.03 3.54 -1.43
CA GLU A 159 -1.59 3.74 -1.42
C GLU A 159 -1.07 4.27 -2.75
N GLU A 160 -1.46 3.67 -3.87
CA GLU A 160 -0.93 4.11 -5.16
C GLU A 160 -1.47 5.46 -5.58
N ILE A 161 -2.71 5.79 -5.23
CA ILE A 161 -3.28 7.10 -5.51
C ILE A 161 -2.67 8.19 -4.61
N VAL A 162 -2.59 7.96 -3.30
CA VAL A 162 -2.10 8.98 -2.36
C VAL A 162 -0.58 9.09 -2.44
N VAL A 163 0.13 7.99 -2.18
CA VAL A 163 1.58 7.99 -1.93
C VAL A 163 2.36 8.18 -3.22
N VAL A 164 1.88 7.63 -4.35
CA VAL A 164 2.55 7.76 -5.65
C VAL A 164 1.93 8.86 -6.49
N GLY A 165 0.64 8.75 -6.84
CA GLY A 165 -0.01 9.66 -7.79
C GLY A 165 -0.12 11.12 -7.32
N TRP A 166 -0.87 11.33 -6.24
CA TRP A 166 -1.17 12.65 -5.68
C TRP A 166 0.08 13.31 -5.10
N LEU A 167 0.83 12.62 -4.25
CA LEU A 167 2.01 13.20 -3.61
C LEU A 167 3.05 13.63 -4.66
N SER A 168 3.37 12.76 -5.62
CA SER A 168 4.32 13.12 -6.69
C SER A 168 3.85 14.31 -7.51
N THR A 169 2.55 14.42 -7.76
CA THR A 169 1.96 15.55 -8.49
C THR A 169 2.10 16.85 -7.69
N ARG A 170 1.81 16.82 -6.38
CA ARG A 170 1.93 18.00 -5.51
C ARG A 170 3.37 18.44 -5.31
N LEU A 171 4.30 17.51 -5.09
CA LEU A 171 5.71 17.85 -4.97
C LEU A 171 6.27 18.43 -6.28
N ARG A 172 5.82 17.95 -7.45
CA ARG A 172 6.14 18.58 -8.75
C ARG A 172 5.59 20.00 -8.87
N GLN A 173 4.37 20.25 -8.40
CA GLN A 173 3.78 21.60 -8.40
C GLN A 173 4.51 22.55 -7.45
N LEU A 174 5.20 22.03 -6.43
CA LEU A 174 6.12 22.79 -5.58
C LEU A 174 7.52 22.97 -6.19
N GLY A 175 7.77 22.46 -7.41
CA GLY A 175 9.06 22.59 -8.09
C GLY A 175 10.13 21.62 -7.60
N MET A 176 9.77 20.56 -6.86
CA MET A 176 10.75 19.58 -6.37
C MET A 176 11.35 18.74 -7.51
N SER A 177 12.63 18.39 -7.37
CA SER A 177 13.32 17.52 -8.32
C SER A 177 12.78 16.10 -8.27
N THR A 178 12.92 15.37 -9.38
CA THR A 178 12.54 13.95 -9.47
C THR A 178 13.14 13.10 -8.35
N GLY A 179 14.41 13.36 -7.99
CA GLY A 179 15.09 12.65 -6.91
C GLY A 179 14.44 12.85 -5.54
N LEU A 180 14.04 14.09 -5.22
CA LEU A 180 13.34 14.37 -3.96
C LEU A 180 11.94 13.75 -3.93
N ILE A 181 11.25 13.67 -5.08
CA ILE A 181 9.94 13.03 -5.18
C ILE A 181 10.05 11.52 -4.94
N LEU A 182 11.04 10.88 -5.55
CA LEU A 182 11.34 9.46 -5.34
C LEU A 182 11.61 9.17 -3.86
N LEU A 183 12.49 9.97 -3.24
CA LEU A 183 12.85 9.82 -1.83
C LEU A 183 11.64 10.03 -0.91
N ALA A 184 10.85 11.08 -1.12
CA ALA A 184 9.71 11.40 -0.28
C ALA A 184 8.62 10.32 -0.35
N SER A 185 8.31 9.84 -1.57
CA SER A 185 7.30 8.78 -1.75
C SER A 185 7.78 7.44 -1.20
N SER A 186 9.05 7.07 -1.43
CA SER A 186 9.61 5.81 -0.91
C SER A 186 9.69 5.81 0.61
N LEU A 187 10.12 6.91 1.24
CA LEU A 187 10.18 7.03 2.70
C LEU A 187 8.80 7.01 3.32
N LEU A 188 7.83 7.72 2.72
CA LEU A 188 6.45 7.68 3.18
C LEU A 188 5.92 6.26 3.12
N ARG A 189 6.11 5.54 2.00
CA ARG A 189 5.71 4.14 1.86
C ARG A 189 6.32 3.27 2.96
N GLY A 190 7.64 3.26 3.08
CA GLY A 190 8.31 2.46 4.10
C GLY A 190 7.83 2.77 5.53
N SER A 191 7.55 4.04 5.84
CA SER A 191 7.19 4.47 7.20
C SER A 191 5.93 3.80 7.75
N TYR A 192 4.86 3.64 6.95
CA TYR A 192 3.60 3.06 7.44
C TYR A 192 3.59 1.53 7.45
N HIS A 193 4.72 0.88 7.11
CA HIS A 193 4.90 -0.57 7.26
C HIS A 193 5.87 -0.95 8.40
N LEU A 194 6.48 0.02 9.08
CA LEU A 194 7.46 -0.24 10.16
C LEU A 194 6.88 -1.07 11.32
N TYR A 195 5.57 -1.07 11.54
CA TYR A 195 4.93 -1.85 12.60
C TYR A 195 5.11 -3.37 12.44
N GLN A 196 5.43 -3.84 11.23
CA GLN A 196 5.72 -5.23 10.90
C GLN A 196 7.20 -5.58 11.14
N GLY A 197 8.09 -4.60 11.31
CA GLY A 197 9.53 -4.79 11.48
C GLY A 197 10.37 -3.88 10.57
N PHE A 198 11.70 -3.92 10.76
CA PHE A 198 12.64 -3.13 9.97
C PHE A 198 12.61 -3.53 8.49
N SER A 199 12.57 -4.84 8.22
CA SER A 199 12.55 -5.36 6.86
C SER A 199 11.31 -4.90 6.09
N ALA A 200 10.13 -4.94 6.71
CA ALA A 200 8.90 -4.50 6.07
C ALA A 200 8.97 -3.02 5.66
N GLY A 201 9.54 -2.16 6.50
CA GLY A 201 9.79 -0.76 6.13
C GLY A 201 10.75 -0.61 4.95
N ILE A 202 11.86 -1.36 4.94
CA ILE A 202 12.85 -1.31 3.86
C ILE A 202 12.29 -1.87 2.55
N GLY A 203 11.64 -3.03 2.59
CA GLY A 203 11.02 -3.67 1.42
C GLY A 203 9.97 -2.76 0.77
N ASN A 204 9.15 -2.11 1.58
CA ASN A 204 8.16 -1.16 1.09
C ASN A 204 8.78 0.16 0.60
N MET A 205 9.90 0.60 1.18
CA MET A 205 10.67 1.71 0.61
C MET A 205 11.20 1.37 -0.80
N ILE A 206 11.70 0.15 -1.00
CA ILE A 206 12.14 -0.33 -2.33
C ILE A 206 10.96 -0.38 -3.31
N MET A 207 9.83 -0.96 -2.91
CA MET A 207 8.61 -0.96 -3.73
C MET A 207 8.18 0.46 -4.09
N GLY A 208 8.11 1.37 -3.11
CA GLY A 208 7.72 2.77 -3.32
C GLY A 208 8.66 3.50 -4.27
N LEU A 209 9.97 3.23 -4.19
CA LEU A 209 10.96 3.75 -5.13
C LEU A 209 10.69 3.26 -6.55
N LEU A 210 10.52 1.94 -6.75
CA LEU A 210 10.28 1.33 -8.05
C LEU A 210 8.96 1.81 -8.67
N PHE A 211 7.89 1.84 -7.89
CA PHE A 211 6.56 2.26 -8.34
C PHE A 211 6.53 3.74 -8.68
N THR A 212 7.13 4.58 -7.84
CA THR A 212 7.25 6.00 -8.14
C THR A 212 8.09 6.20 -9.39
N TRP A 213 9.26 5.56 -9.50
CA TRP A 213 10.10 5.63 -10.69
C TRP A 213 9.33 5.22 -11.96
N PHE A 214 8.60 4.11 -11.92
CA PHE A 214 7.76 3.65 -13.02
C PHE A 214 6.70 4.68 -13.39
N TYR A 215 5.98 5.23 -12.40
CA TYR A 215 4.99 6.28 -12.58
C TYR A 215 5.57 7.60 -13.11
N LEU A 216 6.81 7.95 -12.75
CA LEU A 216 7.46 9.18 -13.19
C LEU A 216 8.05 9.07 -14.59
N ARG A 217 8.69 7.94 -14.89
CA ARG A 217 9.59 7.81 -16.03
C ARG A 217 9.02 6.97 -17.15
N TRP A 218 8.32 5.88 -16.83
CA TRP A 218 7.89 4.86 -17.79
C TRP A 218 6.43 5.03 -18.21
N ARG A 219 5.54 5.27 -17.25
CA ARG A 219 4.11 5.53 -17.49
C ARG A 219 3.68 6.83 -16.80
N PRO A 220 4.18 7.99 -17.26
CA PRO A 220 3.81 9.27 -16.67
C PRO A 220 2.30 9.38 -16.51
N GLN A 221 1.88 9.57 -15.25
CA GLN A 221 0.50 9.86 -14.86
C GLN A 221 -0.51 8.70 -15.03
N HIS A 222 -0.07 7.45 -15.22
CA HIS A 222 -0.95 6.27 -15.19
C HIS A 222 -0.69 5.43 -13.95
N VAL A 223 -1.67 5.40 -13.05
CA VAL A 223 -1.56 4.72 -11.74
C VAL A 223 -2.08 3.28 -11.77
N TRP A 224 -2.89 2.92 -12.78
CA TRP A 224 -3.54 1.61 -12.87
C TRP A 224 -2.58 0.41 -12.84
N PRO A 225 -1.44 0.40 -13.55
CA PRO A 225 -0.46 -0.69 -13.42
C PRO A 225 0.01 -0.90 -11.98
N LEU A 226 0.20 0.20 -11.24
CA LEU A 226 0.63 0.13 -9.85
C LEU A 226 -0.48 -0.46 -8.98
N ILE A 227 -1.72 0.01 -9.16
CA ILE A 227 -2.88 -0.50 -8.42
C ILE A 227 -3.06 -1.99 -8.69
N VAL A 228 -3.00 -2.43 -9.95
CA VAL A 228 -3.12 -3.85 -10.31
C VAL A 228 -1.96 -4.65 -9.73
N GLY A 229 -0.72 -4.17 -9.86
CA GLY A 229 0.45 -4.87 -9.33
C GLY A 229 0.40 -5.04 -7.82
N HIS A 230 0.08 -3.97 -7.10
CA HIS A 230 -0.11 -3.99 -5.65
C HIS A 230 -1.27 -4.93 -5.26
N PHE A 231 -2.44 -4.77 -5.90
CA PHE A 231 -3.59 -5.64 -5.66
C PHE A 231 -3.22 -7.12 -5.80
N LEU A 232 -2.48 -7.49 -6.85
CA LEU A 232 -2.07 -8.88 -7.06
C LEU A 232 -1.11 -9.37 -5.98
N ILE A 233 -0.16 -8.53 -5.53
CA ILE A 233 0.75 -8.88 -4.42
C ILE A 233 -0.07 -9.15 -3.15
N ASP A 234 -0.95 -8.23 -2.76
CA ASP A 234 -1.80 -8.35 -1.57
C ASP A 234 -2.77 -9.52 -1.68
N ALA A 235 -3.43 -9.70 -2.82
CA ALA A 235 -4.40 -10.77 -3.03
C ALA A 235 -3.73 -12.14 -2.94
N VAL A 236 -2.54 -12.31 -3.54
CA VAL A 236 -1.77 -13.55 -3.41
C VAL A 236 -1.35 -13.79 -1.96
N ALA A 237 -0.88 -12.76 -1.26
CA ALA A 237 -0.47 -12.90 0.14
C ALA A 237 -1.65 -13.23 1.06
N PHE A 238 -2.78 -12.53 0.91
CA PHE A 238 -3.93 -12.65 1.82
C PHE A 238 -4.74 -13.90 1.53
N VAL A 239 -5.19 -14.06 0.28
CA VAL A 239 -6.03 -15.19 -0.13
C VAL A 239 -5.18 -16.46 -0.20
N GLY A 240 -3.96 -16.39 -0.72
CA GLY A 240 -3.06 -17.55 -0.78
C GLY A 240 -2.78 -18.12 0.60
N TYR A 241 -2.51 -17.27 1.60
CA TYR A 241 -2.33 -17.70 2.99
C TYR A 241 -3.57 -18.39 3.57
N SER A 242 -4.77 -17.83 3.34
CA SER A 242 -6.02 -18.47 3.78
C SER A 242 -6.28 -19.81 3.08
N LEU A 243 -5.96 -19.93 1.79
CA LEU A 243 -6.17 -21.16 1.01
C LEU A 243 -5.23 -22.31 1.41
N ILE A 244 -4.02 -22.01 1.89
CA ILE A 244 -3.08 -23.02 2.39
C ILE A 244 -3.27 -23.33 3.89
N GLY A 245 -4.39 -22.89 4.49
CA GLY A 245 -4.73 -23.17 5.88
C GLY A 245 -3.86 -22.43 6.89
N GLY A 246 -3.32 -21.26 6.52
CA GLY A 246 -2.46 -20.46 7.39
C GLY A 246 -1.07 -21.07 7.66
N ASN A 247 -0.62 -21.97 6.79
CA ASN A 247 0.66 -22.67 6.95
C ASN A 247 1.75 -22.04 6.06
N LEU A 248 2.83 -21.54 6.67
CA LEU A 248 4.00 -20.99 5.98
C LEU A 248 5.27 -21.85 6.16
N GLN A 249 5.13 -23.12 6.55
CA GLN A 249 6.27 -24.02 6.79
C GLN A 249 7.17 -24.19 5.58
N PHE A 250 6.64 -24.05 4.36
CA PHE A 250 7.42 -24.09 3.12
C PHE A 250 8.43 -22.93 3.02
N LEU A 251 8.24 -21.86 3.80
CA LEU A 251 9.17 -20.74 3.96
C LEU A 251 10.05 -20.89 5.21
N GLY A 252 9.93 -21.97 5.98
CA GLY A 252 10.58 -22.15 7.27
C GLY A 252 9.93 -21.35 8.42
N LEU A 253 8.68 -20.93 8.25
CA LEU A 253 7.91 -20.12 9.21
C LEU A 253 6.75 -20.90 9.84
#